data_AF-A0A661WWU3-F1
#
_entry.id   AF-A0A661WWU3-F1
#
_cell.length_a   1.000
_cell.length_b   1.000
_cell.length_c   1.000
_cell.angle_alpha   90.00
_cell.angle_beta   90.00
_cell.angle_gamma   90.00
#
_symmetry.space_group_name_H-M   'P 1'
#
loop_
_entity.id
_entity.type
_entity.pdbx_description
1 polymer ?
#
loop_
_entity_poly.entity_id
_entity_poly.type
_entity_poly.pdbx_seq_one_letter_code
_entity_poly.pdbx_strand_id
1 'polypeptide(L)'
;MIYKILYPFYISFCWMFISANIFADVSTQELAEIKLIRHNCMSTAISLPPVGDLPRKSVDEYLTLINPDGSFSDTSSTIEIMTGRLLFLAQAFQNDPSWKGNSHLKTNLYSAVQFWLDNDPGNSGWPNGAFEEPRAMVSIGLCLYDAIQFDKTNSPEIAARLDSLLNGIIDWANAVWTVYVTGEGFEGANVAYRLYAMIGQAAIADDPDKFNNITNIINKTFIVGGDNGIFTGRHSDESWHQHNGGGGQNYWLGYGRDWLNRTRDAGVKLKNTRWALNNSQLNIFADCIIDGWQWFYYRDQGVYSVGGRHNLIKNALIDNNYISKQIDYLRNLAGEENLTRNSELETVKIRM
;
A
#
# COMPACT_ATOMS: atom_id res chain seq x y z
N MET A 1 -0.36 -81.24 -35.63
CA MET A 1 0.58 -81.61 -34.55
C MET A 1 1.61 -80.49 -34.46
N ILE A 2 1.29 -79.40 -33.76
CA ILE A 2 1.59 -79.11 -32.35
C ILE A 2 2.97 -78.43 -32.17
N TYR A 3 2.88 -77.09 -32.03
CA TYR A 3 3.55 -76.19 -31.09
C TYR A 3 4.94 -75.54 -31.30
N LYS A 4 4.91 -74.25 -30.90
CA LYS A 4 5.92 -73.40 -30.23
C LYS A 4 6.87 -72.56 -31.10
N ILE A 5 6.40 -71.34 -31.37
CA ILE A 5 7.22 -70.14 -31.55
C ILE A 5 7.41 -69.51 -30.17
N LEU A 6 8.66 -69.33 -29.75
CA LEU A 6 9.07 -68.67 -28.51
C LEU A 6 9.33 -67.18 -28.77
N TYR A 7 8.75 -66.34 -27.89
CA TYR A 7 8.97 -64.90 -27.78
C TYR A 7 10.40 -64.57 -27.33
N PRO A 8 11.00 -63.46 -27.80
CA PRO A 8 12.13 -62.84 -27.11
C PRO A 8 11.66 -61.87 -26.02
N PHE A 9 12.40 -61.91 -24.92
CA PHE A 9 12.21 -61.16 -23.68
C PHE A 9 12.50 -59.66 -23.81
N TYR A 10 11.82 -58.93 -22.93
CA TYR A 10 11.84 -57.49 -22.67
C TYR A 10 13.25 -56.89 -22.48
N ILE A 11 13.55 -55.85 -23.25
CA ILE A 11 14.45 -54.76 -22.85
C ILE A 11 13.59 -53.49 -22.86
N SER A 12 13.22 -53.00 -21.68
CA SER A 12 12.74 -51.62 -21.52
C SER A 12 13.10 -51.16 -20.12
N PHE A 13 14.32 -50.64 -20.03
CA PHE A 13 14.97 -50.18 -18.81
C PHE A 13 14.85 -48.65 -18.77
N CYS A 14 14.24 -48.14 -17.70
CA CYS A 14 14.44 -46.81 -17.10
C CYS A 14 14.39 -45.56 -18.00
N TRP A 15 13.20 -45.03 -18.30
CA TRP A 15 12.99 -43.61 -18.66
C TRP A 15 11.69 -43.04 -18.08
N MET A 16 11.36 -43.40 -16.85
CA MET A 16 10.31 -42.72 -16.07
C MET A 16 10.88 -42.49 -14.69
N PHE A 17 11.36 -41.28 -14.39
CA PHE A 17 11.43 -40.66 -13.05
C PHE A 17 12.32 -39.40 -13.04
N ILE A 18 12.13 -38.43 -13.96
CA ILE A 18 12.65 -37.06 -13.77
C ILE A 18 11.69 -36.05 -14.43
N SER A 19 10.49 -35.87 -13.89
CA SER A 19 9.62 -34.73 -14.28
C SER A 19 8.54 -34.39 -13.26
N ALA A 20 8.78 -34.64 -11.96
CA ALA A 20 7.76 -34.47 -10.92
C ALA A 20 8.05 -33.36 -9.89
N ASN A 21 9.08 -32.52 -10.06
CA ASN A 21 9.45 -31.50 -9.06
C ASN A 21 9.49 -30.04 -9.56
N ILE A 22 9.00 -29.72 -10.77
CA ILE A 22 9.10 -28.34 -11.31
C ILE A 22 7.85 -27.49 -11.03
N PHE A 23 6.74 -28.08 -10.56
CA PHE A 23 5.48 -27.34 -10.35
C PHE A 23 5.19 -26.92 -8.89
N ALA A 24 6.06 -27.28 -7.93
CA ALA A 24 5.86 -26.94 -6.50
C ALA A 24 6.63 -25.69 -6.02
N ASP A 25 7.54 -25.14 -6.84
CA ASP A 25 8.43 -24.05 -6.41
C ASP A 25 7.86 -22.63 -6.64
N VAL A 26 7.00 -22.44 -7.64
CA VAL A 26 6.51 -21.09 -8.00
C VAL A 26 5.61 -20.51 -6.92
N SER A 27 4.69 -21.31 -6.35
CA SER A 27 3.79 -20.84 -5.28
C SER A 27 4.52 -20.57 -3.97
N THR A 28 5.57 -21.33 -3.65
CA THR A 28 6.35 -21.14 -2.43
C THR A 28 7.15 -19.85 -2.49
N GLN A 29 7.76 -19.54 -3.64
CA GLN A 29 8.48 -18.28 -3.83
C GLN A 29 7.53 -17.08 -3.81
N GLU A 30 6.36 -17.18 -4.45
CA GLU A 30 5.33 -16.13 -4.43
C GLU A 30 4.89 -15.78 -3.01
N LEU A 31 4.55 -16.79 -2.20
CA LEU A 31 4.15 -16.59 -0.82
C LEU A 31 5.27 -16.00 0.04
N ALA A 32 6.53 -16.37 -0.22
CA ALA A 32 7.67 -15.78 0.47
C ALA A 32 7.85 -14.28 0.14
N GLU A 33 7.70 -13.89 -1.14
CA GLU A 33 7.73 -12.49 -1.57
C GLU A 33 6.56 -11.69 -0.97
N ILE A 34 5.35 -12.26 -0.95
CA ILE A 34 4.18 -11.62 -0.33
C ILE A 34 4.39 -11.41 1.17
N LYS A 35 4.95 -12.40 1.87
CA LYS A 35 5.32 -12.26 3.29
C LYS A 35 6.34 -11.15 3.52
N LEU A 36 7.32 -11.01 2.62
CA LEU A 36 8.28 -9.90 2.66
C LEU A 36 7.58 -8.55 2.45
N ILE A 37 6.64 -8.44 1.51
CA ILE A 37 5.86 -7.22 1.29
C ILE A 37 5.05 -6.86 2.55
N ARG A 38 4.39 -7.85 3.17
CA ARG A 38 3.66 -7.66 4.43
C ARG A 38 4.58 -7.11 5.52
N HIS A 39 5.78 -7.66 5.64
CA HIS A 39 6.81 -7.14 6.56
C HIS A 39 7.18 -5.69 6.24
N ASN A 40 7.42 -5.36 4.97
CA ASN A 40 7.77 -4.00 4.54
C ASN A 40 6.62 -2.99 4.77
N CYS A 41 5.36 -3.44 4.74
CA CYS A 41 4.20 -2.61 5.06
C CYS A 41 4.04 -2.34 6.55
N MET A 42 4.59 -3.19 7.42
CA MET A 42 4.33 -3.16 8.87
C MET A 42 4.73 -1.83 9.51
N SER A 43 5.88 -1.26 9.14
CA SER A 43 6.32 0.03 9.71
C SER A 43 5.33 1.16 9.42
N THR A 44 4.72 1.17 8.23
CA THR A 44 3.65 2.12 7.90
C THR A 44 2.37 1.81 8.65
N ALA A 45 1.98 0.54 8.80
CA ALA A 45 0.78 0.16 9.54
C ALA A 45 0.82 0.62 11.00
N ILE A 46 1.96 0.43 11.67
CA ILE A 46 2.14 0.81 13.08
C ILE A 46 2.30 2.32 13.29
N SER A 47 2.74 3.07 12.27
CA SER A 47 3.00 4.51 12.36
C SER A 47 1.89 5.36 11.71
N LEU A 48 0.90 4.74 11.08
CA LEU A 48 -0.19 5.44 10.42
C LEU A 48 -0.97 6.26 11.47
N PRO A 49 -1.06 7.60 11.36
CA PRO A 49 -1.76 8.38 12.37
C PRO A 49 -3.24 8.00 12.41
N PRO A 50 -3.77 7.52 13.55
CA PRO A 50 -5.21 7.32 13.65
C PRO A 50 -5.91 8.69 13.61
N VAL A 51 -7.01 8.75 12.87
CA VAL A 51 -7.84 9.96 12.70
C VAL A 51 -9.06 9.91 13.62
N GLY A 52 -9.79 11.01 13.77
CA GLY A 52 -10.94 11.07 14.67
C GLY A 52 -10.64 10.92 16.18
N ASP A 53 -11.72 11.06 16.96
CA ASP A 53 -11.81 10.85 18.42
C ASP A 53 -10.71 11.55 19.24
N LEU A 54 -10.66 12.87 19.13
CA LEU A 54 -9.71 13.73 19.86
C LEU A 54 -10.42 14.49 21.00
N PRO A 55 -9.84 14.54 22.23
CA PRO A 55 -8.61 13.87 22.66
C PRO A 55 -8.79 12.34 22.74
N ARG A 56 -7.73 11.61 22.37
CA ARG A 56 -7.76 10.14 22.30
C ARG A 56 -7.75 9.53 23.70
N LYS A 57 -8.61 8.52 23.90
CA LYS A 57 -8.64 7.73 25.14
C LYS A 57 -7.47 6.72 25.16
N SER A 58 -7.10 6.25 26.34
CA SER A 58 -6.17 5.13 26.49
C SER A 58 -6.76 3.82 25.98
N VAL A 59 -5.91 2.80 25.79
CA VAL A 59 -6.36 1.45 25.39
C VAL A 59 -7.34 0.87 26.41
N ASP A 60 -7.04 1.00 27.71
CA ASP A 60 -7.94 0.56 28.79
C ASP A 60 -9.32 1.24 28.69
N GLU A 61 -9.35 2.56 28.53
CA GLU A 61 -10.61 3.30 28.39
C GLU A 61 -11.40 2.84 27.16
N TYR A 62 -10.77 2.61 26.02
CA TYR A 62 -11.47 2.05 24.86
C TYR A 62 -11.98 0.63 25.10
N LEU A 63 -11.22 -0.22 25.78
CA LEU A 63 -11.68 -1.57 26.13
C LEU A 63 -12.90 -1.53 27.04
N THR A 64 -13.00 -0.56 27.96
CA THR A 64 -14.21 -0.38 28.78
C THR A 64 -15.44 0.06 27.98
N LEU A 65 -15.24 0.64 26.79
CA LEU A 65 -16.33 1.08 25.93
C LEU A 65 -16.83 -0.04 25.01
N ILE A 66 -16.06 -1.09 24.77
CA ILE A 66 -16.44 -2.19 23.86
C ILE A 66 -17.49 -3.07 24.56
N ASN A 67 -18.69 -3.11 23.96
CA ASN A 67 -19.77 -4.01 24.36
C ASN A 67 -19.45 -5.46 23.97
N PRO A 68 -20.15 -6.45 24.55
CA PRO A 68 -19.92 -7.87 24.20
C PRO A 68 -20.10 -8.22 22.72
N ASP A 69 -20.91 -7.45 21.98
CA ASP A 69 -21.14 -7.63 20.55
C ASP A 69 -20.05 -6.96 19.67
N GLY A 70 -19.13 -6.20 20.26
CA GLY A 70 -18.07 -5.45 19.56
C GLY A 70 -18.40 -3.98 19.30
N SER A 71 -19.64 -3.53 19.52
CA SER A 71 -20.00 -2.12 19.39
C SER A 71 -19.33 -1.26 20.47
N PHE A 72 -19.13 0.03 20.21
CA PHE A 72 -18.73 0.98 21.26
C PHE A 72 -19.98 1.55 21.94
N SER A 73 -19.98 1.60 23.27
CA SER A 73 -21.11 2.06 24.10
C SER A 73 -21.32 3.58 24.11
N ASP A 74 -20.37 4.36 23.59
CA ASP A 74 -20.50 5.82 23.49
C ASP A 74 -21.13 6.27 22.16
N THR A 75 -21.62 7.50 22.14
CA THR A 75 -22.56 8.01 21.11
C THR A 75 -21.90 8.42 19.79
N SER A 76 -20.63 8.08 19.56
CA SER A 76 -19.90 8.54 18.37
C SER A 76 -19.53 7.40 17.45
N SER A 77 -20.26 7.29 16.33
CA SER A 77 -20.22 6.15 15.41
C SER A 77 -19.78 6.53 13.99
N THR A 78 -19.10 7.67 13.79
CA THR A 78 -18.63 8.00 12.43
C THR A 78 -17.53 7.04 12.00
N ILE A 79 -17.47 6.74 10.71
CA ILE A 79 -16.43 5.86 10.13
C ILE A 79 -15.03 6.36 10.50
N GLU A 80 -14.79 7.67 10.48
CA GLU A 80 -13.51 8.26 10.89
C GLU A 80 -13.14 7.92 12.35
N ILE A 81 -14.09 8.08 13.27
CA ILE A 81 -13.88 7.82 14.69
C ILE A 81 -13.65 6.33 14.93
N MET A 82 -14.48 5.49 14.31
CA MET A 82 -14.37 4.04 14.43
C MET A 82 -13.05 3.52 13.86
N THR A 83 -12.70 3.86 12.63
CA THR A 83 -11.44 3.40 12.00
C THR A 83 -10.23 3.92 12.76
N GLY A 84 -10.31 5.15 13.30
CA GLY A 84 -9.32 5.71 14.22
C GLY A 84 -9.12 4.89 15.49
N ARG A 85 -10.20 4.53 16.18
CA ARG A 85 -10.16 3.71 17.40
C ARG A 85 -9.61 2.31 17.13
N LEU A 86 -10.15 1.63 16.12
CA LEU A 86 -9.71 0.28 15.76
C LEU A 86 -8.24 0.26 15.34
N LEU A 87 -7.80 1.25 14.55
CA LEU A 87 -6.40 1.37 14.17
C LEU A 87 -5.50 1.61 15.40
N PHE A 88 -5.88 2.51 16.30
CA PHE A 88 -5.12 2.75 17.52
C PHE A 88 -4.97 1.49 18.39
N LEU A 89 -6.06 0.74 18.58
CA LEU A 89 -6.04 -0.53 19.31
C LEU A 89 -5.19 -1.59 18.61
N ALA A 90 -5.27 -1.70 17.28
CA ALA A 90 -4.46 -2.62 16.50
C ALA A 90 -2.96 -2.30 16.56
N GLN A 91 -2.61 -1.01 16.53
CA GLN A 91 -1.23 -0.54 16.68
C GLN A 91 -0.68 -0.84 18.08
N ALA A 92 -1.50 -0.63 19.13
CA ALA A 92 -1.14 -0.99 20.50
C ALA A 92 -0.90 -2.50 20.63
N PHE A 93 -1.79 -3.32 20.07
CA PHE A 93 -1.63 -4.78 20.03
C PHE A 93 -0.34 -5.23 19.33
N GLN A 94 0.12 -4.49 18.31
CA GLN A 94 1.30 -4.86 17.54
C GLN A 94 2.62 -4.33 18.14
N ASN A 95 2.62 -3.12 18.71
CA ASN A 95 3.87 -2.39 19.00
C ASN A 95 3.93 -1.69 20.36
N ASP A 96 2.85 -1.58 21.14
CA ASP A 96 2.91 -1.02 22.49
C ASP A 96 3.41 -2.09 23.48
N PRO A 97 4.53 -1.89 24.19
CA PRO A 97 5.06 -2.87 25.14
C PRO A 97 4.07 -3.38 26.20
N SER A 98 3.08 -2.56 26.59
CA SER A 98 2.07 -2.89 27.60
C SER A 98 0.94 -3.77 27.03
N TRP A 99 0.72 -3.69 25.72
CA TRP A 99 -0.42 -4.30 25.03
C TRP A 99 -0.02 -5.31 23.95
N LYS A 100 1.27 -5.41 23.64
CA LYS A 100 1.79 -6.24 22.56
C LYS A 100 1.41 -7.71 22.77
N GLY A 101 0.66 -8.27 21.84
CA GLY A 101 0.20 -9.66 21.92
C GLY A 101 -0.81 -9.95 23.02
N ASN A 102 -1.35 -8.93 23.71
CA ASN A 102 -2.28 -9.11 24.82
C ASN A 102 -3.58 -9.79 24.33
N SER A 103 -3.94 -10.93 24.93
CA SER A 103 -5.09 -11.72 24.50
C SER A 103 -6.44 -11.04 24.77
N HIS A 104 -6.56 -10.23 25.83
CA HIS A 104 -7.80 -9.52 26.13
C HIS A 104 -8.07 -8.42 25.09
N LEU A 105 -7.04 -7.65 24.75
CA LEU A 105 -7.11 -6.67 23.66
C LEU A 105 -7.42 -7.36 22.32
N LYS A 106 -6.70 -8.44 21.98
CA LYS A 106 -6.92 -9.20 20.74
C LYS A 106 -8.36 -9.63 20.56
N THR A 107 -8.94 -10.29 21.56
CA THR A 107 -10.32 -10.83 21.47
C THR A 107 -11.35 -9.72 21.33
N ASN A 108 -11.23 -8.63 22.11
CA ASN A 108 -12.13 -7.49 21.97
C ASN A 108 -11.98 -6.78 20.62
N LEU A 109 -10.75 -6.66 20.13
CA LEU A 109 -10.47 -6.05 18.83
C LEU A 109 -11.05 -6.89 17.68
N TYR A 110 -10.97 -8.22 17.73
CA TYR A 110 -11.64 -9.08 16.73
C TYR A 110 -13.15 -8.86 16.71
N SER A 111 -13.79 -8.87 17.87
CA SER A 111 -15.24 -8.63 17.97
C SER A 111 -15.60 -7.23 17.48
N ALA A 112 -14.83 -6.20 17.86
CA ALA A 112 -15.10 -4.83 17.46
C ALA A 112 -14.95 -4.64 15.95
N VAL A 113 -13.86 -5.13 15.35
CA VAL A 113 -13.70 -5.08 13.89
C VAL A 113 -14.85 -5.81 13.20
N GLN A 114 -15.19 -7.03 13.63
CA GLN A 114 -16.30 -7.80 13.03
C GLN A 114 -17.63 -7.04 13.11
N PHE A 115 -17.98 -6.49 14.27
CA PHE A 115 -19.21 -5.71 14.44
C PHE A 115 -19.32 -4.60 13.39
N TRP A 116 -18.23 -3.87 13.17
CA TRP A 116 -18.22 -2.76 12.21
C TRP A 116 -18.28 -3.22 10.76
N LEU A 117 -17.56 -4.29 10.41
CA LEU A 117 -17.69 -4.93 9.09
C LEU A 117 -19.15 -5.33 8.80
N ASP A 118 -19.89 -5.79 9.81
CA ASP A 118 -21.27 -6.26 9.67
C ASP A 118 -22.32 -5.13 9.62
N ASN A 119 -22.04 -3.96 10.19
CA ASN A 119 -23.04 -2.90 10.41
C ASN A 119 -22.80 -1.61 9.62
N ASP A 120 -21.56 -1.33 9.22
CA ASP A 120 -21.21 -0.15 8.44
C ASP A 120 -20.01 -0.50 7.57
N PRO A 121 -20.18 -0.95 6.32
CA PRO A 121 -19.10 -1.49 5.49
C PRO A 121 -18.10 -0.42 5.01
N GLY A 122 -18.14 0.78 5.59
CA GLY A 122 -17.38 1.94 5.14
C GLY A 122 -17.79 2.38 3.75
N ASN A 123 -16.90 3.13 3.11
CA ASN A 123 -17.09 3.82 1.85
C ASN A 123 -17.89 5.12 2.01
N SER A 124 -17.34 6.09 2.76
CA SER A 124 -17.89 7.46 2.84
C SER A 124 -17.83 8.24 1.51
N GLY A 125 -17.67 7.56 0.38
CA GLY A 125 -17.51 8.14 -0.94
C GLY A 125 -16.15 8.80 -1.15
N TRP A 126 -16.06 9.60 -2.20
CA TRP A 126 -14.83 10.27 -2.57
C TRP A 126 -14.57 11.51 -1.67
N PRO A 127 -13.32 11.75 -1.21
CA PRO A 127 -12.12 10.92 -1.41
C PRO A 127 -11.87 9.89 -0.29
N ASN A 128 -12.49 10.04 0.88
CA ASN A 128 -12.13 9.28 2.09
C ASN A 128 -12.31 7.77 1.94
N GLY A 129 -13.41 7.32 1.32
CA GLY A 129 -13.69 5.92 1.05
C GLY A 129 -12.73 5.30 0.03
N ALA A 130 -12.06 6.10 -0.80
CA ALA A 130 -11.04 5.62 -1.75
C ALA A 130 -9.62 5.60 -1.16
N PHE A 131 -9.34 6.45 -0.16
CA PHE A 131 -7.97 6.71 0.31
C PHE A 131 -7.76 6.34 1.77
N GLU A 132 -8.47 7.01 2.67
CA GLU A 132 -8.16 7.03 4.10
C GLU A 132 -8.73 5.80 4.82
N GLU A 133 -9.98 5.46 4.52
CA GLU A 133 -10.63 4.30 5.16
C GLU A 133 -9.95 2.98 4.77
N PRO A 134 -9.68 2.71 3.47
CA PRO A 134 -8.97 1.49 3.11
C PRO A 134 -7.57 1.43 3.70
N ARG A 135 -6.87 2.56 3.80
CA ARG A 135 -5.54 2.67 4.40
C ARG A 135 -5.56 2.31 5.89
N ALA A 136 -6.55 2.79 6.64
CA ALA A 136 -6.73 2.40 8.03
C ALA A 136 -7.07 0.90 8.14
N MET A 137 -8.01 0.43 7.31
CA MET A 137 -8.50 -0.95 7.35
C MET A 137 -7.40 -1.97 7.04
N VAL A 138 -6.59 -1.76 5.98
CA VAL A 138 -5.45 -2.67 5.74
C VAL A 138 -4.40 -2.58 6.84
N SER A 139 -4.22 -1.43 7.50
CA SER A 139 -3.26 -1.31 8.59
C SER A 139 -3.72 -2.09 9.83
N ILE A 140 -5.02 -2.08 10.12
CA ILE A 140 -5.65 -2.94 11.13
C ILE A 140 -5.41 -4.41 10.76
N GLY A 141 -5.74 -4.80 9.53
CA GLY A 141 -5.52 -6.17 9.04
C GLY A 141 -4.07 -6.62 9.13
N LEU A 142 -3.12 -5.78 8.74
CA LEU A 142 -1.68 -6.06 8.82
C LEU A 142 -1.23 -6.28 10.27
N CYS A 143 -1.68 -5.45 11.21
CA CYS A 143 -1.35 -5.59 12.63
C CYS A 143 -1.96 -6.86 13.25
N LEU A 144 -3.08 -7.34 12.73
CA LEU A 144 -3.78 -8.53 13.24
C LEU A 144 -3.41 -9.83 12.52
N TYR A 145 -2.82 -9.75 11.32
CA TYR A 145 -2.68 -10.88 10.40
C TYR A 145 -2.00 -12.09 11.05
N ASP A 146 -0.83 -11.91 11.65
CA ASP A 146 -0.06 -13.03 12.21
C ASP A 146 -0.80 -13.69 13.39
N ALA A 147 -1.49 -12.90 14.22
CA ALA A 147 -2.32 -13.41 15.30
C ALA A 147 -3.53 -14.18 14.77
N ILE A 148 -4.15 -13.70 13.68
CA ILE A 148 -5.26 -14.41 13.01
C ILE A 148 -4.78 -15.76 12.48
N GLN A 149 -3.65 -15.82 11.78
CA GLN A 149 -3.13 -17.09 11.24
C GLN A 149 -2.72 -18.06 12.37
N PHE A 150 -2.13 -17.53 13.44
CA PHE A 150 -1.79 -18.33 14.62
C PHE A 150 -3.04 -18.93 15.26
N ASP A 151 -4.08 -18.13 15.50
CA ASP A 151 -5.32 -18.60 16.10
C ASP A 151 -6.06 -19.59 15.18
N LYS A 152 -6.08 -19.37 13.86
CA LYS A 152 -6.64 -20.34 12.89
C LYS A 152 -5.97 -21.72 12.98
N THR A 153 -4.65 -21.73 13.17
CA THR A 153 -3.86 -22.97 13.27
C THR A 153 -4.10 -23.68 14.61
N ASN A 154 -4.19 -22.92 15.71
CA ASN A 154 -4.28 -23.48 17.07
C ASN A 154 -5.72 -23.69 17.56
N SER A 155 -6.70 -23.04 16.92
CA SER A 155 -8.12 -23.11 17.27
C SER A 155 -8.97 -23.27 15.99
N PRO A 156 -8.94 -24.46 15.35
CA PRO A 156 -9.65 -24.70 14.09
C PRO A 156 -11.16 -24.43 14.17
N GLU A 157 -11.76 -24.55 15.36
CA GLU A 157 -13.18 -24.31 15.61
C GLU A 157 -13.61 -22.85 15.40
N ILE A 158 -12.69 -21.89 15.51
CA ILE A 158 -12.95 -20.48 15.21
C ILE A 158 -12.39 -20.04 13.85
N ALA A 159 -11.75 -20.94 13.09
CA ALA A 159 -11.06 -20.58 11.85
C ALA A 159 -12.00 -19.92 10.83
N ALA A 160 -13.21 -20.45 10.65
CA ALA A 160 -14.19 -19.86 9.73
C ALA A 160 -14.61 -18.43 10.12
N ARG A 161 -14.72 -18.14 11.42
CA ARG A 161 -15.00 -16.78 11.90
C ARG A 161 -13.83 -15.85 11.63
N LEU A 162 -12.60 -16.32 11.82
CA LEU A 162 -11.39 -15.55 11.54
C LEU A 162 -11.18 -15.32 10.03
N ASP A 163 -11.56 -16.28 9.19
CA ASP A 163 -11.60 -16.10 7.73
C ASP A 163 -12.64 -15.05 7.33
N SER A 164 -13.83 -15.06 7.93
CA SER A 164 -14.86 -14.03 7.73
C SER A 164 -14.34 -12.64 8.11
N LEU A 165 -13.67 -12.52 9.26
CA LEU A 165 -13.06 -11.27 9.71
C LEU A 165 -12.01 -10.76 8.71
N LEU A 166 -11.09 -11.63 8.28
CA LEU A 166 -10.01 -11.24 7.36
C LEU A 166 -10.56 -10.87 5.97
N ASN A 167 -11.53 -11.63 5.47
CA ASN A 167 -12.18 -11.35 4.19
C ASN A 167 -12.97 -10.04 4.25
N GLY A 168 -13.68 -9.74 5.35
CA GLY A 168 -14.38 -8.47 5.48
C GLY A 168 -13.42 -7.26 5.50
N ILE A 169 -12.24 -7.38 6.11
CA ILE A 169 -11.17 -6.36 6.01
C ILE A 169 -10.71 -6.18 4.55
N ILE A 170 -10.48 -7.29 3.82
CA ILE A 170 -10.08 -7.27 2.41
C ILE A 170 -11.16 -6.64 1.53
N ASP A 171 -12.42 -6.98 1.75
CA ASP A 171 -13.58 -6.53 0.99
C ASP A 171 -13.84 -5.04 1.21
N TRP A 172 -13.74 -4.56 2.45
CA TRP A 172 -13.80 -3.13 2.74
C TRP A 172 -12.67 -2.38 2.04
N ALA A 173 -11.43 -2.87 2.18
CA ALA A 173 -10.28 -2.27 1.55
C ALA A 173 -10.36 -2.30 0.01
N ASN A 174 -11.24 -3.13 -0.58
CA ASN A 174 -11.46 -3.18 -2.01
C ASN A 174 -12.03 -1.86 -2.59
N ALA A 175 -12.52 -0.96 -1.74
CA ALA A 175 -12.95 0.38 -2.14
C ALA A 175 -11.86 1.19 -2.87
N VAL A 176 -10.56 0.89 -2.64
CA VAL A 176 -9.45 1.48 -3.41
C VAL A 176 -9.54 1.19 -4.91
N TRP A 177 -10.24 0.12 -5.30
CA TRP A 177 -10.39 -0.32 -6.69
C TRP A 177 -11.73 0.03 -7.31
N THR A 178 -12.72 0.42 -6.51
CA THR A 178 -14.13 0.53 -6.97
C THR A 178 -14.69 1.94 -6.85
N VAL A 179 -14.18 2.75 -5.92
CA VAL A 179 -14.66 4.13 -5.72
C VAL A 179 -13.98 5.06 -6.71
N TYR A 180 -14.78 5.74 -7.54
CA TYR A 180 -14.34 6.79 -8.47
C TYR A 180 -13.14 6.35 -9.35
N VAL A 181 -13.38 5.32 -10.17
CA VAL A 181 -12.36 4.56 -10.93
C VAL A 181 -12.14 5.06 -12.35
N THR A 182 -12.71 6.19 -12.69
CA THR A 182 -12.64 6.78 -14.03
C THR A 182 -12.18 8.23 -13.95
N GLY A 183 -11.63 8.71 -15.06
CA GLY A 183 -11.13 10.07 -15.19
C GLY A 183 -10.05 10.41 -14.17
N GLU A 184 -9.97 11.69 -13.80
CA GLU A 184 -8.91 12.19 -12.93
C GLU A 184 -8.88 11.55 -11.54
N GLY A 185 -9.97 10.98 -11.04
CA GLY A 185 -9.98 10.35 -9.71
C GLY A 185 -9.33 8.97 -9.65
N PHE A 186 -8.94 8.40 -10.79
CA PHE A 186 -8.08 7.21 -10.86
C PHE A 186 -6.85 7.44 -11.74
N GLU A 187 -6.28 8.64 -11.69
CA GLU A 187 -5.07 9.01 -12.42
C GLU A 187 -4.11 9.83 -11.56
N GLY A 188 -2.86 9.98 -12.01
CA GLY A 188 -1.85 10.82 -11.35
C GLY A 188 -1.67 10.49 -9.88
N ALA A 189 -1.68 11.52 -9.01
CA ALA A 189 -1.50 11.29 -7.59
C ALA A 189 -2.71 10.63 -6.91
N ASN A 190 -3.89 10.66 -7.53
CA ASN A 190 -5.06 9.95 -6.99
C ASN A 190 -4.86 8.43 -6.98
N VAL A 191 -4.13 7.88 -7.96
CA VAL A 191 -3.64 6.50 -7.89
C VAL A 191 -2.65 6.34 -6.75
N ALA A 192 -1.68 7.25 -6.64
CA ALA A 192 -0.63 7.17 -5.62
C ALA A 192 -1.17 7.20 -4.19
N TYR A 193 -2.27 7.92 -3.93
CA TYR A 193 -2.96 7.91 -2.63
C TYR A 193 -3.53 6.53 -2.26
N ARG A 194 -3.87 5.70 -3.25
CA ARG A 194 -4.46 4.36 -3.07
C ARG A 194 -3.43 3.25 -2.90
N LEU A 195 -2.21 3.44 -3.40
CA LEU A 195 -1.20 2.36 -3.55
C LEU A 195 -0.90 1.62 -2.24
N TYR A 196 -0.76 2.30 -1.11
CA TYR A 196 -0.49 1.62 0.15
C TYR A 196 -1.63 0.66 0.54
N ALA A 197 -2.87 1.09 0.39
CA ALA A 197 -4.03 0.26 0.69
C ALA A 197 -4.21 -0.88 -0.33
N MET A 198 -3.94 -0.65 -1.62
CA MET A 198 -3.89 -1.71 -2.62
C MET A 198 -2.86 -2.79 -2.27
N ILE A 199 -1.63 -2.39 -1.92
CA ILE A 199 -0.53 -3.28 -1.54
C ILE A 199 -0.88 -4.04 -0.25
N GLY A 200 -1.37 -3.35 0.78
CA GLY A 200 -1.77 -3.96 2.04
C GLY A 200 -2.89 -4.99 1.85
N GLN A 201 -3.90 -4.67 1.04
CA GLN A 201 -5.00 -5.59 0.72
C GLN A 201 -4.46 -6.85 0.02
N ALA A 202 -3.64 -6.69 -1.03
CA ALA A 202 -3.03 -7.81 -1.74
C ALA A 202 -2.16 -8.69 -0.82
N ALA A 203 -1.40 -8.05 0.09
CA ALA A 203 -0.55 -8.73 1.06
C ALA A 203 -1.35 -9.52 2.11
N ILE A 204 -2.53 -9.03 2.51
CA ILE A 204 -3.41 -9.73 3.46
C ILE A 204 -4.17 -10.87 2.75
N ALA A 205 -4.55 -10.67 1.49
CA ALA A 205 -5.27 -11.66 0.69
C ALA A 205 -4.38 -12.82 0.19
N ASP A 206 -3.06 -12.72 0.36
CA ASP A 206 -2.08 -13.65 -0.22
C ASP A 206 -2.27 -13.82 -1.75
N ASP A 207 -2.59 -12.73 -2.45
CA ASP A 207 -3.02 -12.73 -3.86
C ASP A 207 -1.95 -12.13 -4.79
N PRO A 208 -1.17 -12.95 -5.52
CA PRO A 208 -0.13 -12.48 -6.44
C PRO A 208 -0.70 -11.74 -7.67
N ASP A 209 -1.93 -12.05 -8.10
CA ASP A 209 -2.54 -11.40 -9.26
C ASP A 209 -2.91 -9.95 -8.96
N LYS A 210 -3.29 -9.64 -7.72
CA LYS A 210 -3.42 -8.25 -7.27
C LYS A 210 -2.10 -7.49 -7.38
N PHE A 211 -0.96 -8.09 -7.05
CA PHE A 211 0.33 -7.43 -7.21
C PHE A 211 0.72 -7.20 -8.69
N ASN A 212 0.37 -8.13 -9.58
CA ASN A 212 0.50 -7.93 -11.03
C ASN A 212 -0.32 -6.71 -11.49
N ASN A 213 -1.57 -6.60 -11.03
CA ASN A 213 -2.44 -5.47 -11.33
C ASN A 213 -1.94 -4.15 -10.75
N ILE A 214 -1.43 -4.15 -9.52
CA ILE A 214 -0.82 -2.97 -8.88
C ILE A 214 0.38 -2.50 -9.69
N THR A 215 1.26 -3.42 -10.11
CA THR A 215 2.45 -3.08 -10.91
C THR A 215 2.04 -2.46 -12.25
N ASN A 216 1.02 -3.01 -12.91
CA ASN A 216 0.47 -2.43 -14.14
C ASN A 216 -0.09 -1.02 -13.92
N ILE A 217 -0.77 -0.77 -12.81
CA ILE A 217 -1.26 0.57 -12.45
C ILE A 217 -0.10 1.53 -12.20
N ILE A 218 0.90 1.12 -11.41
CA ILE A 218 2.10 1.92 -11.15
C ILE A 218 2.79 2.29 -12.46
N ASN A 219 2.97 1.32 -13.37
CA ASN A 219 3.58 1.54 -14.69
C ASN A 219 2.87 2.65 -15.48
N LYS A 220 1.53 2.68 -15.45
CA LYS A 220 0.75 3.72 -16.13
C LYS A 220 1.01 5.12 -15.59
N THR A 221 1.36 5.26 -14.31
CA THR A 221 1.64 6.57 -13.71
C THR A 221 2.95 7.20 -14.19
N PHE A 222 3.83 6.43 -14.83
CA PHE A 222 5.10 6.92 -15.40
C PHE A 222 4.99 7.39 -16.87
N ILE A 223 3.83 7.20 -17.50
CA ILE A 223 3.59 7.56 -18.90
C ILE A 223 3.48 9.09 -19.02
N VAL A 224 4.16 9.65 -20.03
CA VAL A 224 4.09 11.08 -20.34
C VAL A 224 2.75 11.41 -21.00
N GLY A 225 2.07 12.44 -20.50
CA GLY A 225 0.80 12.94 -21.04
C GLY A 225 -0.45 12.20 -20.53
N GLY A 226 -0.28 11.27 -19.57
CA GLY A 226 -1.38 10.50 -18.98
C GLY A 226 -1.85 9.31 -19.83
N ASP A 227 -2.88 8.62 -19.34
CA ASP A 227 -3.58 7.55 -20.07
C ASP A 227 -4.89 8.14 -20.64
N ASN A 228 -5.33 7.69 -21.82
CA ASN A 228 -6.64 8.04 -22.41
C ASN A 228 -6.94 9.54 -22.66
N GLY A 229 -5.93 10.39 -22.84
CA GLY A 229 -6.11 11.79 -23.27
C GLY A 229 -6.55 12.76 -22.18
N ILE A 230 -6.57 12.32 -20.92
CA ILE A 230 -6.65 13.22 -19.77
C ILE A 230 -5.22 13.59 -19.41
N PHE A 231 -4.90 14.88 -19.54
CA PHE A 231 -3.54 15.43 -19.40
C PHE A 231 -3.07 15.49 -17.93
N THR A 232 -3.16 14.39 -17.19
CA THR A 232 -2.74 14.27 -15.79
C THR A 232 -1.40 13.55 -15.70
N GLY A 233 -0.56 13.95 -14.76
CA GLY A 233 0.75 13.37 -14.53
C GLY A 233 1.87 14.17 -15.19
N ARG A 234 2.94 13.48 -15.58
CA ARG A 234 4.16 14.08 -16.14
C ARG A 234 3.98 14.43 -17.62
N HIS A 235 4.53 15.56 -18.04
CA HIS A 235 4.55 16.00 -19.43
C HIS A 235 5.98 15.94 -20.00
N SER A 236 6.11 16.08 -21.33
CA SER A 236 7.38 15.97 -22.04
C SER A 236 8.36 17.11 -21.73
N ASP A 237 7.86 18.20 -21.15
CA ASP A 237 8.65 19.33 -20.66
C ASP A 237 8.95 19.20 -19.15
N GLU A 238 8.71 18.02 -18.58
CA GLU A 238 8.86 17.71 -17.15
C GLU A 238 7.96 18.52 -16.23
N SER A 239 6.96 19.24 -16.76
CA SER A 239 5.86 19.75 -15.94
C SER A 239 5.00 18.59 -15.43
N TRP A 240 4.31 18.80 -14.31
CA TRP A 240 3.43 17.80 -13.72
C TRP A 240 2.06 18.40 -13.48
N HIS A 241 1.01 17.78 -14.00
CA HIS A 241 -0.33 18.36 -14.10
C HIS A 241 -1.41 17.51 -13.43
N GLN A 242 -2.44 18.14 -12.86
CA GLN A 242 -3.65 17.47 -12.34
C GLN A 242 -4.80 18.48 -12.20
N HIS A 243 -6.04 18.03 -12.31
CA HIS A 243 -7.27 18.85 -12.28
C HIS A 243 -7.42 19.74 -13.52
N ASN A 244 -7.16 19.14 -14.69
CA ASN A 244 -7.08 19.80 -15.98
C ASN A 244 -8.43 19.88 -16.71
N GLY A 245 -9.55 19.51 -16.07
CA GLY A 245 -10.88 19.56 -16.67
C GLY A 245 -11.31 20.94 -17.18
N GLY A 246 -10.65 22.03 -16.75
CA GLY A 246 -10.87 23.40 -17.24
C GLY A 246 -9.65 24.07 -17.88
N GLY A 247 -8.57 23.31 -18.15
CA GLY A 247 -7.28 23.82 -18.63
C GLY A 247 -6.11 23.26 -17.82
N GLY A 248 -4.93 23.16 -18.44
CA GLY A 248 -3.75 22.56 -17.82
C GLY A 248 -3.28 23.31 -16.56
N GLN A 249 -3.28 22.65 -15.40
CA GLN A 249 -2.75 23.18 -14.15
C GLN A 249 -1.47 22.43 -13.75
N ASN A 250 -0.32 23.11 -13.83
CA ASN A 250 0.92 22.62 -13.23
C ASN A 250 0.79 22.57 -11.71
N TYR A 251 1.17 21.43 -11.12
CA TYR A 251 0.85 21.03 -9.76
C TYR A 251 2.01 20.29 -9.05
N TRP A 252 3.26 20.59 -9.43
CA TRP A 252 4.43 19.93 -8.84
C TRP A 252 4.46 19.96 -7.32
N LEU A 253 4.18 21.09 -6.67
CA LEU A 253 4.29 21.21 -5.21
C LEU A 253 3.06 20.73 -4.44
N GLY A 254 2.01 20.30 -5.14
CA GLY A 254 0.89 19.59 -4.54
C GLY A 254 0.88 18.13 -4.99
N TYR A 255 0.06 17.86 -6.01
CA TYR A 255 -0.18 16.50 -6.49
C TYR A 255 1.06 15.81 -7.08
N GLY A 256 1.98 16.53 -7.76
CA GLY A 256 3.18 15.92 -8.35
C GLY A 256 4.15 15.38 -7.31
N ARG A 257 4.41 16.18 -6.27
CA ARG A 257 5.12 15.77 -5.06
C ARG A 257 4.47 14.54 -4.44
N ASP A 258 3.16 14.57 -4.25
CA ASP A 258 2.45 13.50 -3.58
C ASP A 258 2.50 12.20 -4.40
N TRP A 259 2.42 12.29 -5.73
CA TRP A 259 2.63 11.17 -6.65
C TRP A 259 4.03 10.59 -6.48
N LEU A 260 5.08 11.41 -6.58
CA LEU A 260 6.46 10.94 -6.49
C LEU A 260 6.72 10.30 -5.13
N ASN A 261 6.37 11.00 -4.04
CA ASN A 261 6.58 10.54 -2.68
C ASN A 261 5.88 9.19 -2.45
N ARG A 262 4.58 9.08 -2.77
CA ARG A 262 3.78 7.88 -2.48
C ARG A 262 4.08 6.72 -3.41
N THR A 263 4.40 6.98 -4.67
CA THR A 263 4.80 5.93 -5.63
C THR A 263 6.19 5.39 -5.29
N ARG A 264 7.14 6.25 -4.89
CA ARG A 264 8.43 5.80 -4.33
C ARG A 264 8.20 4.98 -3.07
N ASP A 265 7.33 5.47 -2.19
CA ASP A 265 6.97 4.74 -0.98
C ASP A 265 6.42 3.36 -1.31
N ALA A 266 5.54 3.21 -2.30
CA ALA A 266 5.10 1.90 -2.79
C ALA A 266 6.28 1.02 -3.26
N GLY A 267 7.25 1.61 -3.97
CA GLY A 267 8.49 0.93 -4.36
C GLY A 267 9.30 0.38 -3.18
N VAL A 268 9.32 1.06 -2.04
CA VAL A 268 9.94 0.54 -0.80
C VAL A 268 9.22 -0.72 -0.32
N LYS A 269 7.89 -0.78 -0.40
CA LYS A 269 7.11 -1.94 0.07
C LYS A 269 7.36 -3.16 -0.82
N LEU A 270 7.50 -2.92 -2.13
CA LEU A 270 7.72 -3.95 -3.14
C LEU A 270 9.20 -4.32 -3.35
N LYS A 271 10.14 -3.65 -2.66
CA LYS A 271 11.58 -3.87 -2.81
C LYS A 271 11.95 -5.34 -2.56
N ASN A 272 12.89 -5.86 -3.36
CA ASN A 272 13.38 -7.24 -3.32
C ASN A 272 12.31 -8.30 -3.65
N THR A 273 11.29 -7.93 -4.42
CA THR A 273 10.31 -8.85 -5.00
C THR A 273 10.26 -8.69 -6.51
N ARG A 274 9.58 -9.60 -7.22
CA ARG A 274 9.37 -9.48 -8.67
C ARG A 274 8.55 -8.24 -9.06
N TRP A 275 7.81 -7.66 -8.12
CA TRP A 275 6.97 -6.48 -8.31
C TRP A 275 7.68 -5.17 -7.96
N ALA A 276 8.99 -5.22 -7.65
CA ALA A 276 9.78 -4.03 -7.39
C ALA A 276 9.81 -3.08 -8.60
N LEU A 277 9.99 -1.78 -8.33
CA LEU A 277 10.23 -0.80 -9.37
C LEU A 277 11.52 -1.15 -10.13
N ASN A 278 11.47 -1.08 -11.45
CA ASN A 278 12.65 -1.33 -12.28
C ASN A 278 13.55 -0.08 -12.37
N ASN A 279 14.77 -0.27 -12.87
CA ASN A 279 15.75 0.83 -12.99
C ASN A 279 15.22 1.99 -13.86
N SER A 280 14.45 1.72 -14.92
CA SER A 280 13.87 2.79 -15.74
C SER A 280 12.94 3.67 -14.92
N GLN A 281 12.09 3.10 -14.07
CA GLN A 281 11.16 3.84 -13.22
C GLN A 281 11.90 4.64 -12.13
N LEU A 282 12.93 4.05 -11.54
CA LEU A 282 13.77 4.73 -10.54
C LEU A 282 14.53 5.92 -11.16
N ASN A 283 15.01 5.78 -12.39
CA ASN A 283 15.63 6.90 -13.12
C ASN A 283 14.61 7.98 -13.48
N ILE A 284 13.35 7.63 -13.82
CA ILE A 284 12.31 8.64 -14.03
C ILE A 284 12.05 9.45 -12.75
N PHE A 285 12.13 8.86 -11.55
CA PHE A 285 12.07 9.67 -10.32
C PHE A 285 13.26 10.63 -10.19
N ALA A 286 14.46 10.20 -10.57
CA ALA A 286 15.63 11.07 -10.57
C ALA A 286 15.43 12.23 -11.55
N ASP A 287 15.00 11.95 -12.78
CA ASP A 287 14.73 12.96 -13.81
C ASP A 287 13.62 13.92 -13.37
N CYS A 288 12.54 13.41 -12.76
CA CYS A 288 11.49 14.25 -12.18
C CYS A 288 12.04 15.24 -11.14
N ILE A 289 13.02 14.85 -10.32
CA ILE A 289 13.63 15.75 -9.33
C ILE A 289 14.56 16.76 -10.01
N ILE A 290 15.42 16.30 -10.92
CA ILE A 290 16.45 17.12 -11.56
C ILE A 290 15.83 18.09 -12.58
N ASP A 291 14.94 17.63 -13.44
CA ASP A 291 14.46 18.42 -14.57
C ASP A 291 13.09 19.05 -14.32
N GLY A 292 12.35 18.59 -13.30
CA GLY A 292 11.05 19.14 -12.92
C GLY A 292 11.08 19.85 -11.57
N TRP A 293 11.01 19.06 -10.50
CA TRP A 293 10.62 19.52 -9.17
C TRP A 293 11.57 20.58 -8.56
N GLN A 294 12.90 20.42 -8.69
CA GLN A 294 13.84 21.36 -8.07
C GLN A 294 13.67 22.81 -8.55
N TRP A 295 13.20 23.01 -9.79
CA TRP A 295 13.05 24.33 -10.40
C TRP A 295 11.89 25.14 -9.81
N PHE A 296 11.04 24.50 -9.01
CA PHE A 296 9.95 25.16 -8.29
C PHE A 296 10.35 25.61 -6.89
N TYR A 297 11.66 25.67 -6.58
CA TYR A 297 12.19 26.19 -5.33
C TYR A 297 13.06 27.42 -5.57
N TYR A 298 12.90 28.43 -4.74
CA TYR A 298 13.73 29.62 -4.73
C TYR A 298 13.95 30.11 -3.30
N ARG A 299 15.22 30.27 -2.90
CA ARG A 299 15.63 30.72 -1.56
C ARG A 299 14.95 29.93 -0.42
N ASP A 300 15.11 28.60 -0.47
CA ASP A 300 14.60 27.66 0.54
C ASP A 300 13.06 27.59 0.65
N GLN A 301 12.36 27.98 -0.42
CA GLN A 301 10.90 27.95 -0.45
C GLN A 301 10.36 27.48 -1.80
N GLY A 302 9.42 26.55 -1.74
CA GLY A 302 8.61 26.18 -2.89
C GLY A 302 7.74 27.35 -3.39
N VAL A 303 7.60 27.50 -4.71
CA VAL A 303 6.81 28.57 -5.33
C VAL A 303 5.30 28.31 -5.24
N TYR A 304 4.56 29.29 -4.73
CA TYR A 304 3.13 29.16 -4.45
C TYR A 304 2.28 28.81 -5.69
N SER A 305 2.67 29.27 -6.88
CA SER A 305 1.87 29.14 -8.11
C SER A 305 1.62 27.70 -8.56
N VAL A 306 2.43 26.73 -8.13
CA VAL A 306 2.31 25.31 -8.52
C VAL A 306 1.84 24.40 -7.37
N GLY A 307 1.37 24.99 -6.27
CA GLY A 307 0.77 24.26 -5.14
C GLY A 307 -0.75 24.12 -5.24
N GLY A 308 -1.41 24.89 -6.11
CA GLY A 308 -2.87 24.90 -6.25
C GLY A 308 -3.60 25.07 -4.90
N ARG A 309 -4.60 24.23 -4.62
CA ARG A 309 -5.35 24.27 -3.36
C ARG A 309 -4.55 23.76 -2.15
N HIS A 310 -3.42 23.07 -2.36
CA HIS A 310 -2.58 22.62 -1.24
C HIS A 310 -1.97 23.79 -0.47
N ASN A 311 -1.90 24.96 -1.10
CA ASN A 311 -1.51 26.21 -0.47
C ASN A 311 -2.39 26.62 0.73
N LEU A 312 -3.61 26.09 0.82
CA LEU A 312 -4.53 26.36 1.94
C LEU A 312 -4.24 25.49 3.18
N ILE A 313 -3.34 24.51 3.06
CA ILE A 313 -2.96 23.62 4.16
C ILE A 313 -1.97 24.34 5.08
N LYS A 314 -2.06 24.12 6.40
CA LYS A 314 -1.09 24.64 7.36
C LYS A 314 0.32 24.16 7.00
N ASN A 315 1.29 25.07 6.97
CA ASN A 315 2.67 24.79 6.54
C ASN A 315 2.78 24.22 5.11
N ALA A 316 1.95 24.73 4.18
CA ALA A 316 1.94 24.27 2.79
C ALA A 316 3.25 24.51 2.04
N LEU A 317 3.99 25.57 2.39
CA LEU A 317 5.27 25.86 1.78
C LEU A 317 6.32 24.92 2.34
N ILE A 318 6.84 24.10 1.44
CA ILE A 318 7.91 23.15 1.73
C ILE A 318 9.26 23.83 1.50
N ASP A 319 10.22 23.48 2.36
CA ASP A 319 11.61 23.92 2.31
C ASP A 319 12.50 22.99 1.46
N ASN A 320 13.73 23.41 1.20
CA ASN A 320 14.70 22.64 0.43
C ASN A 320 15.05 21.30 1.11
N ASN A 321 15.02 21.27 2.44
CA ASN A 321 15.29 20.07 3.24
C ASN A 321 14.36 18.91 2.87
N TYR A 322 13.12 19.19 2.49
CA TYR A 322 12.22 18.15 2.01
C TYR A 322 12.69 17.49 0.71
N ILE A 323 13.12 18.26 -0.31
CA ILE A 323 13.68 17.68 -1.55
C ILE A 323 14.92 16.87 -1.23
N SER A 324 15.83 17.42 -0.42
CA SER A 324 17.05 16.73 -0.01
C SER A 324 16.75 15.36 0.62
N LYS A 325 15.72 15.27 1.47
CA LYS A 325 15.23 13.98 1.99
C LYS A 325 14.64 13.08 0.91
N GLN A 326 13.91 13.62 -0.08
CA GLN A 326 13.38 12.80 -1.18
C GLN A 326 14.51 12.19 -2.03
N ILE A 327 15.60 12.94 -2.25
CA ILE A 327 16.81 12.45 -2.93
C ILE A 327 17.42 11.30 -2.13
N ASP A 328 17.60 11.47 -0.83
CA ASP A 328 18.13 10.41 0.05
C ASP A 328 17.25 9.16 0.03
N TYR A 329 15.93 9.33 0.10
CA TYR A 329 15.01 8.21 0.00
C TYR A 329 15.06 7.49 -1.35
N LEU A 330 15.22 8.23 -2.46
CA LEU A 330 15.37 7.64 -3.78
C LEU A 330 16.68 6.85 -3.89
N ARG A 331 17.81 7.42 -3.44
CA ARG A 331 19.13 6.76 -3.45
C ARG A 331 19.11 5.48 -2.60
N ASN A 332 18.52 5.54 -1.41
CA ASN A 332 18.36 4.36 -0.54
C ASN A 332 17.46 3.27 -1.16
N LEU A 333 16.42 3.67 -1.90
CA LEU A 333 15.56 2.72 -2.60
C LEU A 333 16.32 2.05 -3.76
N ALA A 334 16.90 2.86 -4.64
CA ALA A 334 17.48 2.41 -5.90
C ALA A 334 18.85 1.73 -5.76
N GLY A 335 19.66 2.13 -4.78
CA GLY A 335 21.11 1.90 -4.85
C GLY A 335 21.75 2.92 -5.79
N GLU A 336 22.86 3.51 -5.37
CA GLU A 336 23.50 4.61 -6.09
C GLU A 336 23.95 4.22 -7.51
N GLU A 337 24.37 2.96 -7.66
CA GLU A 337 24.81 2.36 -8.92
C GLU A 337 23.70 2.20 -9.97
N ASN A 338 22.44 2.24 -9.55
CA ASN A 338 21.28 2.07 -10.44
C ASN A 338 20.70 3.41 -10.92
N LEU A 339 21.21 4.53 -10.43
CA LEU A 339 20.79 5.89 -10.81
C LEU A 339 21.80 6.51 -11.79
N THR A 340 21.42 6.62 -13.06
CA THR A 340 22.27 7.12 -14.15
C THR A 340 22.78 8.54 -13.88
N ARG A 341 21.96 9.38 -13.24
CA ARG A 341 22.27 10.79 -12.92
C ARG A 341 22.46 11.02 -11.41
N ASN A 342 22.99 10.03 -10.68
CA ASN A 342 23.23 10.13 -9.24
C ASN A 342 24.11 11.34 -8.85
N SER A 343 25.14 11.65 -9.64
CA SER A 343 26.02 12.81 -9.38
C SER A 343 25.30 14.16 -9.58
N GLU A 344 24.30 14.22 -10.46
CA GLU A 344 23.47 15.40 -10.62
C GLU A 344 22.50 15.54 -9.44
N LEU A 345 21.89 14.44 -8.96
CA LEU A 345 21.07 14.42 -7.73
C LEU A 345 21.87 14.92 -6.51
N GLU A 346 23.04 14.33 -6.26
CA GLU A 346 24.28 15.01 -5.85
C GLU A 346 24.23 16.53 -5.69
N THR A 347 24.37 17.13 -6.85
CA THR A 347 24.55 18.56 -7.02
C THR A 347 23.24 19.31 -6.74
N VAL A 348 22.07 18.71 -6.98
CA VAL A 348 20.77 19.28 -6.57
C VAL A 348 20.71 19.35 -5.06
N LYS A 349 20.97 18.25 -4.36
CA LYS A 349 20.93 18.18 -2.90
C LYS A 349 21.86 19.18 -2.22
N ILE A 350 23.05 19.42 -2.78
CA ILE A 350 24.01 20.41 -2.24
C ILE A 350 23.54 21.86 -2.46
N ARG A 351 22.79 22.12 -3.54
CA ARG A 351 22.23 23.46 -3.85
C ARG A 351 21.00 23.79 -3.02
N MET A 352 20.27 22.76 -2.62
CA MET A 352 19.10 22.82 -1.75
C MET A 352 19.55 23.07 -0.30
#